data_AF-A0A6N8SF05-F1
#
_entry.id   AF-A0A6N8SF05-F1
#
_cell.length_a   1.000
_cell.length_b   1.000
_cell.length_c   1.000
_cell.angle_alpha   90.00
_cell.angle_beta   90.00
_cell.angle_gamma   90.00
#
_symmetry.space_group_name_H-M   'P 1'
#
loop_
_entity.id
_entity.type
_entity.pdbx_description
1 polymer ?
#
loop_
_entity_poly.entity_id
_entity_poly.type
_entity_poly.pdbx_seq_one_letter_code
_entity_poly.pdbx_strand_id
1 'polypeptide(L)'
;MRLITTKDGLTINPEHVVQFTTLRNGQTKILLSTGGEQYVEAYGDDLRDLFIPVVNANPGFQAVFVDRLIDGTFHYQRRSVIAWRLCPGGNYPIFQGYNQDADDYLVMIDPAGGVFDSDHNMWPTLEDWRKEYEAEQSEIAASVAKAA
;
A
#
# COMPACT_ATOMS: atom_id res chain seq x y z
N MET A 1 20.05 7.79 5.62
CA MET A 1 19.95 8.56 4.35
C MET A 1 19.60 7.58 3.24
N ARG A 2 18.42 7.69 2.63
CA ARG A 2 18.03 6.89 1.46
C ARG A 2 18.63 7.57 0.23
N LEU A 3 19.18 6.80 -0.70
CA LEU A 3 19.72 7.31 -1.95
C LEU A 3 18.95 6.71 -3.12
N ILE A 4 18.64 7.52 -4.12
CA ILE A 4 17.99 7.08 -5.35
C ILE A 4 19.09 6.81 -6.37
N THR A 5 19.26 5.55 -6.77
CA THR A 5 20.16 5.18 -7.87
C THR A 5 19.40 5.23 -9.19
N THR A 6 19.94 5.95 -10.17
CA THR A 6 19.37 6.05 -11.52
C THR A 6 20.02 5.02 -12.46
N LYS A 7 19.42 4.78 -13.64
CA LYS A 7 19.99 3.88 -14.66
C LYS A 7 21.34 4.37 -15.18
N ASP A 8 21.55 5.68 -15.12
CA ASP A 8 22.82 6.34 -15.47
C ASP A 8 23.91 6.13 -14.41
N GLY A 9 23.63 5.39 -13.33
CA GLY A 9 24.55 5.18 -12.20
C GLY A 9 24.69 6.39 -11.29
N LEU A 10 23.85 7.42 -11.46
CA LEU A 10 23.83 8.58 -10.57
C LEU A 10 23.12 8.25 -9.27
N THR A 11 23.57 8.89 -8.21
CA THR A 11 23.03 8.71 -6.87
C THR A 11 22.49 10.05 -6.38
N ILE A 12 21.19 10.11 -6.14
CA ILE A 12 20.47 11.33 -5.79
C ILE A 12 20.05 11.24 -4.33
N ASN A 13 20.37 12.27 -3.55
CA ASN A 13 19.80 12.43 -2.22
C ASN A 13 18.39 13.06 -2.37
N PRO A 14 17.31 12.34 -2.05
CA PRO A 14 15.94 12.85 -2.16
C PRO A 14 15.68 14.07 -1.28
N GLU A 15 16.42 14.26 -0.17
CA GLU A 15 16.28 15.43 0.71
C GLU A 15 16.66 16.75 0.02
N HIS A 16 17.44 16.68 -1.06
CA HIS A 16 17.82 17.84 -1.85
C HIS A 16 16.98 18.01 -3.11
N VAL A 17 16.00 17.16 -3.37
CA VAL A 17 15.11 17.30 -4.52
C VAL A 17 13.95 18.22 -4.17
N VAL A 18 13.84 19.34 -4.88
CA VAL A 18 12.77 20.32 -4.72
C VAL A 18 11.57 19.97 -5.61
N GLN A 19 11.86 19.53 -6.83
CA GLN A 19 10.85 19.21 -7.83
C GLN A 19 11.41 18.18 -8.80
N PHE A 20 10.54 17.35 -9.36
CA PHE A 20 10.87 16.57 -10.54
C PHE A 20 9.70 16.56 -11.53
N THR A 21 10.03 16.33 -12.81
CA THR A 21 9.06 16.26 -13.90
C THR A 21 9.50 15.20 -14.89
N THR A 22 8.61 14.28 -15.24
CA THR A 22 8.80 13.35 -16.35
C THR A 22 8.57 14.08 -17.67
N LEU A 23 9.57 14.06 -18.55
CA LEU A 23 9.56 14.69 -19.86
C LEU A 23 8.95 13.75 -20.91
N ARG A 24 8.55 14.32 -22.06
CA ARG A 24 7.93 13.56 -23.16
C ARG A 24 8.83 12.47 -23.76
N ASN A 25 10.15 12.60 -23.59
CA ASN A 25 11.12 11.63 -24.07
C ASN A 25 11.39 10.50 -23.04
N GLY A 26 10.63 10.43 -21.95
CA GLY A 26 10.79 9.43 -20.89
C GLY A 26 11.88 9.76 -19.86
N GLN A 27 12.66 10.82 -20.06
CA GLN A 27 13.64 11.26 -19.06
C GLN A 27 12.96 12.01 -17.92
N THR A 28 13.56 11.98 -16.75
CA THR A 28 13.12 12.76 -15.60
C THR A 28 14.06 13.92 -15.35
N LYS A 29 13.50 15.12 -15.33
CA LYS A 29 14.19 16.33 -14.89
C LYS A 29 14.01 16.49 -13.40
N ILE A 30 15.11 16.65 -12.65
CA ILE A 30 15.15 16.84 -11.20
C ILE A 30 15.76 18.20 -10.92
N LEU A 31 15.07 19.02 -10.13
CA LEU A 31 15.55 20.29 -9.60
C LEU A 31 16.06 20.08 -8.17
N LEU A 32 17.32 20.43 -7.94
CA LEU A 32 17.96 20.33 -6.63
C LEU A 32 17.81 21.62 -5.83
N SER A 33 17.95 21.53 -4.50
CA SER A 33 17.90 22.67 -3.58
C SER A 33 19.01 23.69 -3.82
N THR A 34 20.06 23.30 -4.55
CA THR A 34 21.14 24.18 -5.00
C THR A 34 20.77 25.02 -6.24
N GLY A 35 19.61 24.77 -6.84
CA GLY A 35 19.19 25.33 -8.13
C GLY A 35 19.73 24.58 -9.36
N GLY A 36 20.55 23.54 -9.14
CA GLY A 36 21.05 22.67 -10.21
C GLY A 36 19.96 21.74 -10.76
N GLU A 37 20.05 21.43 -12.05
CA GLU A 37 19.16 20.49 -12.73
C GLU A 37 19.89 19.22 -13.11
N GLN A 38 19.24 18.07 -12.94
CA GLN A 38 19.73 16.78 -13.42
C GLN A 38 18.68 16.11 -14.31
N TYR A 39 19.14 15.49 -15.39
CA TYR A 39 18.31 14.76 -16.33
C TYR A 39 18.71 13.30 -16.25
N VAL A 40 17.80 12.45 -15.77
CA VAL A 40 18.11 11.06 -15.45
C VAL A 40 17.03 10.13 -15.95
N GLU A 41 17.40 8.88 -16.20
CA GLU A 41 16.45 7.80 -16.36
C GLU A 41 16.34 7.02 -15.04
N ALA A 42 15.17 7.04 -14.40
CA ALA A 42 14.97 6.35 -13.12
C ALA A 42 14.64 4.87 -13.31
N TYR A 43 14.94 4.06 -12.29
CA TYR A 43 14.39 2.72 -12.16
C TYR A 43 12.97 2.80 -11.57
N GLY A 44 11.97 2.29 -12.28
CA GLY A 44 10.56 2.27 -11.86
C GLY A 44 9.65 3.10 -12.76
N ASP A 45 8.37 2.72 -12.79
CA ASP A 45 7.36 3.39 -13.62
C ASP A 45 6.88 4.71 -13.00
N ASP A 46 7.02 4.88 -11.68
CA ASP A 46 6.69 6.10 -10.95
C ASP A 46 7.79 6.54 -9.99
N LEU A 47 8.45 7.65 -10.32
CA LEU A 47 9.48 8.26 -9.46
C LEU A 47 8.94 8.73 -8.11
N ARG A 48 7.64 9.02 -7.99
CA ARG A 48 7.03 9.45 -6.72
C ARG A 48 7.31 8.45 -5.60
N ASP A 49 7.27 7.16 -5.91
CA ASP A 49 7.50 6.07 -4.95
C ASP A 49 8.91 6.05 -4.38
N LEU A 50 9.87 6.62 -5.12
CA LEU A 50 11.26 6.73 -4.66
C LEU A 50 11.43 7.82 -3.59
N PHE A 51 10.53 8.80 -3.56
CA PHE A 51 10.52 9.90 -2.58
C PHE A 51 9.68 9.59 -1.34
N ILE A 52 8.77 8.61 -1.39
CA ILE A 52 7.95 8.23 -0.24
C ILE A 52 8.81 7.46 0.77
N PRO A 53 9.04 7.95 2.00
CA PRO A 53 9.83 7.25 3.00
C PRO A 53 9.21 5.89 3.33
N VAL A 54 10.06 4.88 3.50
CA VAL A 54 9.66 3.54 3.94
C VAL A 54 10.32 3.25 5.28
N VAL A 55 9.52 2.91 6.28
CA VAL A 55 9.98 2.52 7.61
C VAL A 55 9.59 1.08 7.89
N ASN A 56 10.45 0.33 8.57
CA ASN A 56 10.14 -1.06 8.90
C ASN A 56 8.92 -1.13 9.83
N ALA A 57 8.07 -2.12 9.61
CA ALA A 57 6.95 -2.37 10.48
C ALA A 57 7.42 -3.07 11.76
N ASN A 58 6.73 -2.80 12.87
CA ASN A 58 6.89 -3.64 14.06
C ASN A 58 6.45 -5.07 13.72
N PRO A 59 7.19 -6.10 14.15
CA PRO A 59 6.77 -7.47 13.94
C PRO A 59 5.38 -7.73 14.54
N GLY A 60 4.57 -8.53 13.85
CA GLY A 60 3.26 -8.98 14.34
C GLY A 60 2.06 -8.32 13.66
N PHE A 61 2.24 -7.23 12.92
CA PHE A 61 1.17 -6.68 12.09
C PHE A 61 0.83 -7.62 10.92
N GLN A 62 -0.45 -7.88 10.72
CA GLN A 62 -0.96 -8.69 9.61
C GLN A 62 -2.14 -7.99 8.93
N ALA A 63 -2.21 -8.01 7.61
CA ALA A 63 -3.41 -7.63 6.88
C ALA A 63 -4.22 -8.87 6.48
N VAL A 64 -5.53 -8.69 6.40
CA VAL A 64 -6.50 -9.70 6.01
C VAL A 64 -7.14 -9.30 4.69
N PHE A 65 -7.05 -10.20 3.72
CA PHE A 65 -7.65 -10.10 2.40
C PHE A 65 -8.76 -11.14 2.29
N VAL A 66 -9.80 -10.82 1.54
CA VAL A 66 -10.93 -11.73 1.34
C VAL A 66 -11.29 -11.83 -0.12
N ASP A 67 -11.23 -13.06 -0.64
CA ASP A 67 -11.74 -13.38 -1.96
C ASP A 67 -13.10 -14.07 -1.80
N ARG A 68 -14.12 -13.61 -2.53
CA ARG A 68 -15.38 -14.35 -2.64
C ARG A 68 -15.32 -15.26 -3.86
N LEU A 69 -15.39 -16.57 -3.61
CA LEU A 69 -15.37 -17.58 -4.67
C LEU A 69 -16.72 -17.68 -5.39
N ILE A 70 -16.72 -18.32 -6.56
CA ILE A 70 -17.91 -18.47 -7.43
C ILE A 70 -19.03 -19.24 -6.72
N ASP A 71 -18.68 -20.17 -5.83
CA ASP A 71 -19.64 -20.93 -5.01
C ASP A 71 -20.21 -20.13 -3.83
N GLY A 72 -19.81 -18.85 -3.70
CA GLY A 72 -20.26 -17.95 -2.65
C GLY A 72 -19.46 -18.04 -1.35
N THR A 73 -18.47 -18.93 -1.26
CA THR A 73 -17.62 -19.06 -0.06
C THR A 73 -16.58 -17.94 0.02
N PHE A 74 -16.22 -17.57 1.26
CA PHE A 74 -15.20 -16.56 1.53
C PHE A 74 -13.86 -17.24 1.82
N HIS A 75 -12.84 -16.86 1.06
CA HIS A 75 -11.47 -17.30 1.25
C HIS A 75 -10.63 -16.18 1.85
N TYR A 76 -10.11 -16.42 3.06
CA TYR A 76 -9.36 -15.42 3.82
C TYR A 76 -7.87 -15.66 3.71
N GLN A 77 -7.12 -14.64 3.28
CA GLN A 77 -5.66 -14.66 3.25
C GLN A 77 -5.12 -13.69 4.29
N ARG A 78 -4.04 -14.08 4.97
CA ARG A 78 -3.29 -13.18 5.88
C ARG A 78 -1.91 -12.93 5.34
N ARG A 79 -1.46 -11.68 5.38
CA ARG A 79 -0.10 -11.31 4.98
C ARG A 79 0.55 -10.43 6.04
N SER A 80 1.81 -10.72 6.33
CA SER A 80 2.60 -9.92 7.25
C SER A 80 2.86 -8.53 6.67
N VAL A 81 2.67 -7.49 7.47
CA VAL A 81 3.16 -6.15 7.15
C VAL A 81 4.64 -6.08 7.48
N ILE A 82 5.47 -5.79 6.47
CA ILE A 82 6.94 -5.76 6.60
C ILE A 82 7.48 -4.33 6.71
N ALA A 83 6.76 -3.36 6.17
CA ALA A 83 7.13 -1.95 6.21
C ALA A 83 5.91 -1.04 6.02
N TRP A 84 6.09 0.26 6.22
CA TRP A 84 5.09 1.31 6.02
C TRP A 84 5.64 2.38 5.10
N ARG A 85 4.87 2.77 4.10
CA ARG A 85 5.07 3.98 3.31
C ARG A 85 4.48 5.16 4.06
N LEU A 86 5.28 6.19 4.34
CA LEU A 86 4.84 7.39 5.01
C LEU A 86 4.39 8.43 3.97
N CYS A 87 3.11 8.43 3.63
CA CYS A 87 2.55 9.38 2.68
C CYS A 87 1.89 10.57 3.41
N PRO A 88 1.77 11.76 2.79
CA PRO A 88 1.08 12.89 3.39
C PRO A 88 -0.39 12.61 3.75
N GLY A 89 -1.05 11.72 3.00
CA GLY A 89 -2.45 11.32 3.21
C GLY A 89 -2.64 10.18 4.22
N GLY A 90 -1.57 9.64 4.78
CA GLY A 90 -1.63 8.49 5.68
C GLY A 90 -0.47 7.51 5.46
N ASN A 91 -0.36 6.54 6.35
CA ASN A 91 0.66 5.50 6.24
C ASN A 91 0.07 4.27 5.56
N TYR A 92 0.74 3.80 4.52
CA TYR A 92 0.26 2.65 3.73
C TYR A 92 1.14 1.43 3.99
N PRO A 93 0.56 0.26 4.32
CA PRO A 93 1.33 -0.95 4.59
C PRO A 93 2.02 -1.48 3.33
N ILE A 94 3.19 -2.10 3.54
CA ILE A 94 3.89 -2.93 2.55
C ILE A 94 3.86 -4.36 3.06
N PHE A 95 3.39 -5.28 2.23
CA PHE A 95 3.19 -6.68 2.61
C PHE A 95 4.31 -7.59 2.13
N GLN A 96 4.47 -8.73 2.81
CA GLN A 96 5.29 -9.82 2.33
C GLN A 96 4.67 -10.48 1.09
N GLY A 97 5.47 -10.66 0.03
CA GLY A 97 5.09 -11.38 -1.19
C GLY A 97 4.95 -10.47 -2.41
N TYR A 98 4.83 -11.09 -3.59
CA TYR A 98 4.52 -10.40 -4.84
C TYR A 98 3.01 -10.49 -5.09
N ASN A 99 2.31 -9.37 -5.07
CA ASN A 99 0.98 -9.27 -5.65
C ASN A 99 0.75 -7.87 -6.20
N GLN A 100 0.13 -7.76 -7.38
CA GLN A 100 -0.26 -6.47 -7.97
C GLN A 100 -1.45 -5.85 -7.23
N ASP A 101 -2.31 -6.68 -6.63
CA ASP A 101 -3.48 -6.26 -5.84
C ASP A 101 -3.17 -6.26 -4.34
N ALA A 102 -2.03 -5.67 -3.97
CA ALA A 102 -1.58 -5.65 -2.58
C ALA A 102 -2.37 -4.66 -1.72
N ASP A 103 -3.10 -3.72 -2.32
CA ASP A 103 -3.68 -2.58 -1.61
C ASP A 103 -5.11 -2.83 -1.08
N ASP A 104 -5.78 -3.90 -1.53
CA ASP A 104 -7.19 -4.21 -1.19
C ASP A 104 -7.32 -5.11 0.05
N TYR A 105 -6.61 -4.79 1.13
CA TYR A 105 -6.86 -5.44 2.42
C TYR A 105 -8.11 -4.85 3.07
N LEU A 106 -8.84 -5.67 3.82
CA LEU A 106 -10.10 -5.28 4.47
C LEU A 106 -9.86 -4.79 5.89
N VAL A 107 -9.04 -5.54 6.64
CA VAL A 107 -8.66 -5.20 8.02
C VAL A 107 -7.21 -5.53 8.29
N MET A 108 -6.66 -4.90 9.31
CA MET A 108 -5.37 -5.21 9.91
C MET A 108 -5.54 -5.80 11.30
N ILE A 109 -4.62 -6.69 11.65
CA ILE A 109 -4.44 -7.26 12.98
C ILE A 109 -3.17 -6.65 13.55
N ASP A 110 -3.27 -6.01 14.71
CA ASP A 110 -2.12 -5.48 15.43
C ASP A 110 -1.34 -6.60 16.17
N PRO A 111 -0.12 -6.33 16.65
CA PRO A 111 0.66 -7.31 17.41
C PRO A 111 0.03 -7.77 18.74
N ALA A 112 -0.94 -7.03 19.27
CA ALA A 112 -1.70 -7.41 20.47
C ALA A 112 -2.94 -8.27 20.14
N GLY A 113 -3.26 -8.46 18.86
CA GLY A 113 -4.39 -9.23 18.37
C GLY A 113 -5.66 -8.41 18.11
N GLY A 114 -5.61 -7.09 18.30
CA GLY A 114 -6.72 -6.18 17.96
C GLY A 114 -6.90 -6.10 16.44
N VAL A 115 -8.15 -5.97 15.98
CA VAL A 115 -8.50 -5.92 14.55
C VAL A 115 -9.10 -4.57 14.22
N PHE A 116 -8.65 -3.93 13.14
CA PHE A 116 -9.15 -2.62 12.73
C PHE A 116 -9.13 -2.42 11.21
N ASP A 117 -10.05 -1.62 10.68
CA ASP A 117 -10.12 -1.26 9.26
C ASP A 117 -9.49 0.13 8.99
N SER A 118 -9.55 0.59 7.74
CA SER A 118 -9.08 1.91 7.32
C SER A 118 -9.85 3.08 7.93
N ASP A 119 -11.10 2.84 8.34
CA ASP A 119 -12.00 3.83 8.95
C ASP A 119 -11.84 3.87 10.47
N HIS A 120 -10.92 3.08 11.02
CA HIS A 120 -10.65 2.93 12.46
C HIS A 120 -11.79 2.28 13.24
N ASN A 121 -12.69 1.56 12.57
CA ASN A 121 -13.57 0.63 13.26
C ASN A 121 -12.70 -0.48 13.86
N MET A 122 -13.06 -0.94 15.06
CA MET A 122 -12.28 -1.91 15.81
C MET A 122 -13.13 -3.11 16.22
N TRP A 123 -12.54 -4.28 16.10
CA TRP A 123 -13.12 -5.53 16.56
C TRP A 123 -12.21 -6.19 17.61
N PRO A 124 -12.81 -6.83 18.64
CA PRO A 124 -12.03 -7.56 19.63
C PRO A 124 -11.26 -8.74 19.04
N THR A 125 -11.82 -9.39 18.03
CA THR A 125 -11.22 -10.55 17.36
C THR A 125 -11.50 -10.54 15.86
N LEU A 126 -10.70 -11.30 15.10
CA LEU A 126 -10.95 -11.49 13.68
C LEU A 126 -12.25 -12.25 13.41
N GLU A 127 -12.66 -13.14 14.33
CA GLU A 127 -13.91 -13.89 14.16
C GLU A 127 -15.14 -13.00 14.28
N ASP A 128 -15.09 -11.99 15.16
CA ASP A 128 -16.17 -11.02 15.30
C ASP A 128 -16.31 -10.19 14.02
N TRP A 129 -15.19 -9.68 13.51
CA TRP A 129 -15.16 -8.97 12.23
C TRP A 129 -15.67 -9.84 11.06
N ARG A 130 -15.23 -11.12 10.97
CA ARG A 130 -15.67 -12.03 9.90
C ARG A 130 -17.18 -12.23 9.87
N LYS A 131 -17.80 -12.42 11.04
CA LYS A 131 -19.26 -12.61 11.12
C LYS A 131 -20.01 -11.40 10.60
N GLU A 132 -19.55 -10.20 10.93
CA GLU A 132 -20.13 -8.95 10.47
C GLU A 132 -19.96 -8.79 8.96
N TYR A 133 -18.73 -8.95 8.47
CA TYR A 133 -18.41 -8.86 7.05
C TYR A 133 -19.23 -9.85 6.20
N GLU A 134 -19.30 -11.12 6.60
CA GLU A 134 -20.05 -12.12 5.85
C GLU A 134 -21.56 -11.85 5.85
N ALA A 135 -22.12 -11.30 6.95
CA ALA A 135 -23.51 -10.92 7.03
C ALA A 135 -23.83 -9.78 6.06
N GLU A 136 -23.01 -8.72 6.05
CA GLU A 136 -23.15 -7.59 5.13
C GLU A 136 -23.04 -8.01 3.67
N GLN A 137 -22.01 -8.80 3.32
CA GLN A 137 -21.81 -9.28 1.96
C GLN A 137 -22.94 -10.20 1.48
N SER A 138 -23.54 -10.97 2.40
CA SER A 138 -24.70 -11.81 2.10
C SER A 138 -25.95 -10.98 1.83
N GLU A 139 -26.17 -9.92 2.61
CA GLU A 139 -27.29 -8.99 2.42
C GLU A 139 -27.16 -8.24 1.09
N ILE A 140 -25.97 -7.72 0.77
CA ILE A 140 -25.67 -7.07 -0.51
C ILE A 140 -25.97 -8.03 -1.66
N ALA A 141 -25.49 -9.28 -1.60
CA ALA A 141 -25.74 -10.29 -2.63
C ALA A 141 -27.24 -10.57 -2.82
N ALA A 142 -27.99 -10.68 -1.72
CA ALA A 142 -29.44 -10.91 -1.76
C ALA A 142 -30.19 -9.72 -2.36
N SER A 143 -29.77 -8.48 -2.04
CA SER A 143 -30.36 -7.27 -2.60
C SER A 143 -30.15 -7.15 -4.11
N VAL A 144 -28.95 -7.48 -4.60
CA VAL A 144 -28.60 -7.48 -6.03
C VAL A 144 -29.40 -8.56 -6.76
N ALA A 145 -29.51 -9.77 -6.19
CA ALA A 145 -30.29 -10.85 -6.78
C ALA A 145 -31.80 -10.52 -6.87
N LYS A 146 -32.32 -9.72 -5.95
CA LYS A 146 -33.72 -9.26 -5.96
C LYS A 146 -33.99 -8.15 -6.99
N ALA A 147 -32.95 -7.42 -7.39
CA ALA A 147 -33.03 -6.32 -8.35
C ALA A 147 -32.80 -6.75 -9.81
N ALA A 148 -32.35 -8.00 -10.04
CA ALA A 148 -32.15 -8.61 -11.35
C ALA A 148 -33.39 -9.40 -11.81
#